data_AF-A0AAD9GV82-F1
#
_entry.id   AF-A0AAD9GV82-F1
#
_cell.length_a   1.000
_cell.length_b   1.000
_cell.length_c   1.000
_cell.angle_alpha   90.00
_cell.angle_beta   90.00
_cell.angle_gamma   90.00
#
_symmetry.space_group_name_H-M   'P 1'
#
loop_
_entity.id
_entity.type
_entity.pdbx_description
1 polymer ?
#
loop_
_entity_poly.entity_id
_entity_poly.type
_entity_poly.pdbx_seq_one_letter_code
_entity_poly.pdbx_strand_id
1 'polypeptide(L)'
;MDFNVAHPSGCHRVDGKGAPYSPRVKLGGKPAVRKKRTCISGTIRLGFPQRLWLPTKSVARFTHSPTCRLGLKCFPALQLSNSMATYQREVKTPVVDTLQSPAHNNVVDYDHYQYQQPDSTFKVDVAANSQDVLKEENEKGKPLKKFLWWRITKKQRIFAIVGIVLVLLVVLILIAWFVIVKAVFQHNVNKIKMTVNYLDINQITDQTTLSSELSLHLTHDLSMNARSDETTAKLLYDGSEFATFEFPALTIDKGEQSYDLNITSDLVVTDADVFSSMSTAVMDDVSVVFDTTAKVKAHALGFSYGGLDFKRELTIEGLNNFRDPLTVIDHIDFWGCTDEGWVMDIDVNVTNVSQMGLNGIGYLNLTLYVDQDYLGYLSGMTPEVGVPRGMSQQTFRLFVEMTNRANMVKMVTALIDSYVQYFITGESSYATNHTLFKDALAVMNMSIIYTDSLERIDLNTSCNLATILTT
;
A
#
# COMPACT_ATOMS: atom_id res chain seq x y z
N MET A 1 -3.28 -30.39 18.15
CA MET A 1 -4.48 -30.13 18.97
C MET A 1 -5.61 -29.89 17.99
N ASP A 2 -6.51 -30.87 17.86
CA ASP A 2 -7.65 -30.79 16.95
C ASP A 2 -8.77 -29.99 17.64
N PHE A 3 -9.17 -28.87 17.04
CA PHE A 3 -10.37 -28.16 17.45
C PHE A 3 -11.49 -28.38 16.44
N ASN A 4 -12.56 -29.00 16.94
CA ASN A 4 -13.85 -29.12 16.31
C ASN A 4 -14.44 -27.73 16.01
N VAL A 5 -14.74 -27.48 14.74
CA VAL A 5 -15.57 -26.36 14.29
C VAL A 5 -17.03 -26.83 14.34
N ALA A 6 -17.83 -26.23 15.23
CA ALA A 6 -19.27 -26.41 15.25
C ALA A 6 -19.95 -25.20 14.60
N HIS A 7 -20.61 -25.44 13.46
CA HIS A 7 -21.55 -24.50 12.84
C HIS A 7 -22.84 -24.36 13.66
N PRO A 8 -23.41 -23.16 13.80
CA PRO A 8 -24.83 -23.00 14.08
C PRO A 8 -25.62 -22.83 12.79
N SER A 9 -26.54 -23.77 12.57
CA SER A 9 -27.64 -23.73 11.62
C SER A 9 -28.61 -22.57 11.92
N GLY A 10 -28.96 -21.80 10.89
CA GLY A 10 -29.99 -20.77 10.95
C GLY A 10 -31.41 -21.32 11.09
N CYS A 11 -32.30 -20.47 11.62
CA CYS A 11 -33.74 -20.59 11.50
C CYS A 11 -34.33 -19.18 11.34
N HIS A 12 -34.93 -18.93 10.18
CA HIS A 12 -35.76 -17.75 9.92
C HIS A 12 -37.09 -17.85 10.68
N ARG A 13 -37.58 -16.72 11.20
CA ARG A 13 -39.02 -16.45 11.26
C ARG A 13 -39.29 -14.94 11.16
N VAL A 14 -40.28 -14.63 10.32
CA VAL A 14 -40.74 -13.32 9.89
C VAL A 14 -41.95 -12.87 10.73
N ASP A 15 -42.00 -11.55 10.97
CA ASP A 15 -43.10 -10.63 11.31
C ASP A 15 -44.01 -10.81 12.54
N GLY A 16 -44.30 -9.67 13.19
CA GLY A 16 -45.59 -9.44 13.85
C GLY A 16 -45.60 -8.41 15.00
N LYS A 17 -46.05 -7.19 14.70
CA LYS A 17 -46.35 -6.07 15.63
C LYS A 17 -47.37 -6.42 16.74
N GLY A 18 -47.32 -5.70 17.86
CA GLY A 18 -48.51 -5.38 18.67
C GLY A 18 -48.34 -5.53 20.19
N ALA A 19 -48.33 -4.40 20.89
CA ALA A 19 -48.39 -4.26 22.36
C ALA A 19 -49.81 -4.57 22.92
N PRO A 20 -50.13 -4.19 24.18
CA PRO A 20 -49.68 -4.68 25.48
C PRO A 20 -50.86 -5.28 26.30
N TYR A 21 -50.64 -5.97 27.42
CA TYR A 21 -51.53 -5.97 28.63
C TYR A 21 -50.99 -6.93 29.71
N SER A 22 -50.82 -6.42 30.93
CA SER A 22 -50.82 -7.15 32.22
C SER A 22 -52.29 -7.33 32.68
N PRO A 23 -52.71 -8.11 33.73
CA PRO A 23 -51.92 -8.63 34.86
C PRO A 23 -52.33 -10.00 35.50
N ARG A 24 -51.55 -10.38 36.54
CA ARG A 24 -51.93 -11.03 37.82
C ARG A 24 -52.25 -12.55 37.93
N VAL A 25 -51.51 -13.18 38.88
CA VAL A 25 -51.95 -14.05 40.02
C VAL A 25 -51.69 -15.58 39.98
N LYS A 26 -50.72 -15.96 40.83
CA LYS A 26 -50.62 -17.05 41.86
C LYS A 26 -50.62 -18.56 41.52
N LEU A 27 -49.70 -19.20 42.28
CA LEU A 27 -49.76 -20.48 43.02
C LEU A 27 -49.38 -21.79 42.30
N GLY A 28 -48.20 -22.31 42.68
CA GLY A 28 -48.12 -23.59 43.41
C GLY A 28 -47.71 -24.86 42.64
N GLY A 29 -46.63 -25.52 43.11
CA GLY A 29 -46.66 -26.98 43.30
C GLY A 29 -45.73 -27.88 42.47
N LYS A 30 -44.52 -28.12 43.02
CA LYS A 30 -43.85 -29.43 43.23
C LYS A 30 -43.29 -30.26 42.02
N PRO A 31 -42.33 -31.17 42.31
CA PRO A 31 -41.16 -31.43 41.45
C PRO A 31 -41.19 -32.79 40.76
N ALA A 32 -40.36 -32.99 39.72
CA ALA A 32 -40.10 -34.32 39.16
C ALA A 32 -38.75 -34.45 38.43
N VAL A 33 -37.97 -35.41 38.93
CA VAL A 33 -37.28 -36.47 38.17
C VAL A 33 -35.95 -36.13 37.48
N ARG A 34 -34.92 -36.50 38.24
CA ARG A 34 -33.57 -36.95 37.87
C ARG A 34 -33.56 -37.94 36.68
N LYS A 35 -32.83 -37.63 35.61
CA LYS A 35 -32.32 -38.64 34.64
C LYS A 35 -30.81 -38.47 34.49
N LYS A 36 -30.06 -39.44 35.02
CA LYS A 36 -28.65 -39.68 34.72
C LYS A 36 -28.55 -40.24 33.30
N ARG A 37 -27.65 -39.70 32.47
CA ARG A 37 -27.12 -40.41 31.29
C ARG A 37 -25.63 -40.62 31.51
N THR A 38 -25.25 -41.89 31.48
CA THR A 38 -23.88 -42.39 31.48
C THR A 38 -23.45 -42.50 30.02
N CYS A 39 -22.33 -41.89 29.63
CA CYS A 39 -21.70 -42.12 28.33
C CYS A 39 -20.42 -42.93 28.53
N ILE A 40 -20.32 -44.02 27.79
CA ILE A 40 -19.21 -44.97 27.73
C ILE A 40 -18.14 -44.38 26.81
N SER A 41 -16.90 -44.30 27.28
CA SER A 41 -15.73 -43.92 26.49
C SER A 41 -15.16 -45.14 25.77
N GLY A 42 -15.04 -45.07 24.45
CA GLY A 42 -14.34 -46.07 23.62
C GLY A 42 -13.12 -45.42 22.98
N THR A 43 -11.93 -45.91 23.33
CA THR A 43 -10.65 -45.44 22.80
C THR A 43 -10.21 -46.34 21.64
N ILE A 44 -10.05 -45.78 20.45
CA ILE A 44 -9.41 -46.45 19.31
C ILE A 44 -8.03 -45.82 19.11
N ARG A 45 -6.97 -46.61 19.30
CA ARG A 45 -5.58 -46.25 18.97
C ARG A 45 -5.29 -46.70 17.54
N LEU A 46 -4.84 -45.76 16.70
CA LEU A 46 -4.11 -46.07 15.48
C LEU A 46 -2.74 -45.38 15.57
N GLY A 47 -1.69 -46.19 15.55
CA GLY A 47 -0.30 -45.75 15.50
C GLY A 47 0.24 -45.86 14.08
N PHE A 48 1.12 -44.93 13.71
CA PHE A 48 2.09 -45.02 12.61
C PHE A 48 3.22 -43.99 12.89
N PRO A 49 4.40 -44.09 12.25
CA PRO A 49 5.67 -44.08 12.97
C PRO A 49 6.53 -42.85 12.61
N GLN A 50 7.45 -42.52 13.52
CA GLN A 50 8.45 -41.47 13.34
C GLN A 50 9.64 -41.97 12.50
N ARG A 51 10.11 -41.13 11.57
CA ARG A 51 11.50 -41.07 11.08
C ARG A 51 11.85 -39.64 10.67
N LEU A 52 12.90 -39.08 11.26
CA LEU A 52 13.99 -38.26 10.66
C LEU A 52 14.88 -37.77 11.84
N TRP A 53 16.07 -38.34 12.07
CA TRP A 53 17.39 -37.94 11.54
C TRP A 53 17.72 -36.44 11.67
N LEU A 54 18.43 -36.11 12.76
CA LEU A 54 19.27 -34.92 12.95
C LEU A 54 20.63 -35.11 12.26
N PRO A 55 21.30 -34.01 11.89
CA PRO A 55 22.73 -33.93 12.20
C PRO A 55 23.08 -32.67 12.99
N THR A 56 23.83 -32.91 14.06
CA THR A 56 24.54 -31.96 14.89
C THR A 56 25.66 -31.26 14.12
N LYS A 57 25.82 -29.94 14.29
CA LYS A 57 27.08 -29.24 14.04
C LYS A 57 27.49 -28.42 15.25
N SER A 58 28.70 -28.74 15.71
CA SER A 58 29.51 -28.14 16.74
C SER A 58 29.84 -26.68 16.41
N VAL A 59 29.73 -25.78 17.40
CA VAL A 59 30.32 -24.43 17.36
C VAL A 59 31.21 -24.24 18.58
N ALA A 60 32.40 -23.70 18.28
CA ALA A 60 33.55 -23.58 19.14
C ALA A 60 33.34 -22.57 20.27
N ARG A 61 33.97 -22.93 21.40
CA ARG A 61 34.06 -22.18 22.64
C ARG A 61 35.17 -21.12 22.50
N PHE A 62 34.82 -19.83 22.48
CA PHE A 62 35.78 -18.75 22.69
C PHE A 62 35.67 -18.24 24.13
N THR A 63 36.73 -18.45 24.89
CA THR A 63 36.94 -17.92 26.24
C THR A 63 37.85 -16.71 26.16
N HIS A 64 37.39 -15.53 26.57
CA HIS A 64 38.27 -14.47 27.06
C HIS A 64 37.49 -13.51 27.99
N SER A 65 37.78 -13.63 29.29
CA SER A 65 37.81 -12.50 30.22
C SER A 65 39.29 -12.13 30.41
N PRO A 66 39.63 -10.88 30.73
CA PRO A 66 39.78 -10.55 32.14
C PRO A 66 39.33 -9.13 32.54
N THR A 67 38.68 -9.07 33.69
CA THR A 67 38.85 -8.11 34.80
C THR A 67 39.58 -6.78 34.54
N CYS A 68 38.92 -5.67 34.87
CA CYS A 68 39.56 -4.48 35.42
C CYS A 68 38.91 -4.08 36.75
N ARG A 69 39.74 -4.03 37.79
CA ARG A 69 39.52 -3.42 39.11
C ARG A 69 40.09 -2.00 39.10
N LEU A 70 39.65 -1.20 40.08
CA LEU A 70 40.03 0.18 40.47
C LEU A 70 39.10 1.21 39.80
N GLY A 71 38.27 1.98 40.51
CA GLY A 71 38.34 2.44 41.88
C GLY A 71 38.63 3.94 41.86
N LEU A 72 37.60 4.80 41.88
CA LEU A 72 37.74 6.22 42.16
C LEU A 72 36.41 6.88 42.56
N LYS A 73 36.36 7.22 43.86
CA LYS A 73 35.79 8.40 44.55
C LYS A 73 34.59 9.14 43.93
N CYS A 74 33.51 9.12 44.70
CA CYS A 74 32.42 10.10 44.71
C CYS A 74 32.94 11.53 44.99
N PHE A 75 32.40 12.51 44.26
CA PHE A 75 32.17 13.89 44.73
C PHE A 75 30.81 14.37 44.17
N PRO A 76 30.08 15.24 44.89
CA PRO A 76 28.66 15.48 44.63
C PRO A 76 28.40 16.74 43.78
N ALA A 77 27.23 16.70 43.13
CA ALA A 77 26.30 17.79 42.87
C ALA A 77 26.85 19.14 42.37
N LEU A 78 26.62 19.41 41.08
CA LEU A 78 26.54 20.76 40.52
C LEU A 78 25.16 20.91 39.85
N GLN A 79 24.29 21.68 40.50
CA GLN A 79 23.14 22.32 39.86
C GLN A 79 23.66 23.34 38.85
N LEU A 80 23.13 23.28 37.62
CA LEU A 80 23.13 24.40 36.69
C LEU A 80 21.81 24.41 35.93
N SER A 81 21.09 25.53 36.09
CA SER A 81 19.94 25.92 35.30
C SER A 81 20.37 26.51 33.95
N ASN A 82 19.36 26.77 33.11
CA ASN A 82 19.33 27.55 31.86
C ASN A 82 19.41 26.66 30.61
N SER A 83 18.33 26.52 29.84
CA SER A 83 17.75 27.48 28.88
C SER A 83 18.61 27.66 27.61
N MET A 84 17.91 27.82 26.47
CA MET A 84 18.40 28.00 25.09
C MET A 84 18.81 26.70 24.37
N ALA A 85 18.62 26.53 23.06
CA ALA A 85 18.02 27.35 22.01
C ALA A 85 17.75 26.43 20.81
N THR A 86 16.76 26.78 20.02
CA THR A 86 16.53 26.31 18.66
C THR A 86 17.78 26.55 17.80
N TYR A 87 18.44 25.46 17.40
CA TYR A 87 19.43 25.46 16.33
C TYR A 87 18.79 24.87 15.07
N GLN A 88 18.35 25.75 14.15
CA GLN A 88 18.18 25.35 12.76
C GLN A 88 19.57 25.21 12.14
N ARG A 89 19.89 23.99 11.69
CA ARG A 89 21.10 23.72 10.92
C ARG A 89 20.71 23.66 9.45
N GLU A 90 21.01 24.73 8.72
CA GLU A 90 21.01 24.73 7.25
C GLU A 90 22.00 23.67 6.75
N VAL A 91 21.48 22.65 6.08
CA VAL A 91 22.30 21.71 5.31
C VAL A 91 22.53 22.34 3.94
N LYS A 92 23.69 22.99 3.79
CA LYS A 92 24.28 23.30 2.48
C LYS A 92 24.87 22.02 1.88
N THR A 93 24.25 21.53 0.81
CA THR A 93 24.87 20.53 -0.07
C THR A 93 25.97 21.19 -0.91
N PRO A 94 27.15 20.57 -1.06
CA PRO A 94 28.17 21.09 -1.95
C PRO A 94 27.83 20.78 -3.42
N VAL A 95 27.80 21.85 -4.21
CA VAL A 95 27.87 21.84 -5.67
C VAL A 95 29.20 21.21 -6.09
N VAL A 96 29.14 20.17 -6.91
CA VAL A 96 30.29 19.64 -7.66
C VAL A 96 30.03 19.86 -9.14
N ASP A 97 30.53 20.98 -9.64
CA ASP A 97 30.84 21.20 -11.05
C ASP A 97 32.35 21.01 -11.22
N THR A 98 32.78 20.07 -12.06
CA THR A 98 33.90 20.30 -12.98
C THR A 98 34.00 19.20 -14.05
N LEU A 99 33.93 19.68 -15.29
CA LEU A 99 34.44 19.08 -16.52
C LEU A 99 35.86 18.53 -16.37
N GLN A 100 36.15 17.35 -16.95
CA GLN A 100 37.17 17.24 -18.01
C GLN A 100 37.28 15.81 -18.60
N SER A 101 37.31 15.79 -19.94
CA SER A 101 37.74 14.69 -20.81
C SER A 101 39.25 14.39 -20.61
N PRO A 102 39.74 13.19 -21.01
CA PRO A 102 40.41 13.11 -22.31
C PRO A 102 40.18 11.80 -23.11
N ALA A 103 40.08 11.94 -24.45
CA ALA A 103 40.93 11.34 -25.50
C ALA A 103 41.69 10.02 -25.21
N HIS A 104 42.01 9.09 -26.14
CA HIS A 104 41.71 8.79 -27.55
C HIS A 104 42.50 7.49 -27.86
N ASN A 105 42.05 6.67 -28.83
CA ASN A 105 42.78 5.80 -29.79
C ASN A 105 42.11 4.42 -29.98
N ASN A 106 41.38 4.23 -31.09
CA ASN A 106 41.81 3.73 -32.43
C ASN A 106 41.83 2.18 -32.43
N VAL A 107 41.19 1.46 -33.36
CA VAL A 107 41.60 1.29 -34.78
C VAL A 107 40.54 0.42 -35.52
N VAL A 108 40.01 0.96 -36.65
CA VAL A 108 39.72 0.33 -37.98
C VAL A 108 38.56 -0.71 -38.05
N ASP A 109 37.58 -0.64 -38.97
CA ASP A 109 37.72 -0.53 -40.43
C ASP A 109 36.49 0.07 -41.16
N TYR A 110 36.77 0.76 -42.27
CA TYR A 110 35.87 1.38 -43.26
C TYR A 110 35.57 0.36 -44.38
N ASP A 111 34.42 0.37 -45.05
CA ASP A 111 34.16 1.00 -46.37
C ASP A 111 32.85 0.33 -46.88
N HIS A 112 31.90 0.91 -47.63
CA HIS A 112 31.99 1.78 -48.80
C HIS A 112 30.58 2.34 -49.13
N TYR A 113 30.53 3.50 -49.78
CA TYR A 113 29.35 4.24 -50.21
C TYR A 113 28.74 3.72 -51.53
N GLN A 114 27.44 3.95 -51.79
CA GLN A 114 27.00 4.85 -52.88
C GLN A 114 25.47 5.00 -53.03
N TYR A 115 25.07 6.27 -53.19
CA TYR A 115 23.82 6.74 -53.79
C TYR A 115 23.93 6.69 -55.33
N GLN A 116 22.91 6.24 -56.08
CA GLN A 116 22.51 6.90 -57.34
C GLN A 116 21.10 6.50 -57.86
N GLN A 117 20.58 7.39 -58.70
CA GLN A 117 19.22 7.69 -59.16
C GLN A 117 18.47 6.60 -59.97
N PRO A 118 17.13 6.76 -60.15
CA PRO A 118 16.38 6.06 -61.17
C PRO A 118 16.24 6.91 -62.44
N ASP A 119 16.54 6.35 -63.61
CA ASP A 119 15.93 6.81 -64.85
C ASP A 119 15.91 5.73 -65.96
N SER A 120 14.69 5.52 -66.46
CA SER A 120 14.35 5.19 -67.86
C SER A 120 14.54 3.77 -68.43
N THR A 121 13.68 3.50 -69.42
CA THR A 121 13.61 2.40 -70.41
C THR A 121 12.76 1.18 -70.02
N PHE A 122 11.54 1.02 -70.54
CA PHE A 122 11.13 0.72 -71.92
C PHE A 122 11.47 -0.72 -72.34
N LYS A 123 10.46 -1.60 -72.35
CA LYS A 123 10.07 -2.57 -73.40
C LYS A 123 9.23 -3.70 -72.80
N VAL A 124 7.95 -3.79 -73.20
CA VAL A 124 7.16 -5.03 -73.13
C VAL A 124 6.90 -5.41 -74.58
N ASP A 125 7.65 -6.40 -75.05
CA ASP A 125 7.44 -7.03 -76.35
C ASP A 125 6.51 -8.24 -76.22
N VAL A 126 5.81 -8.42 -77.33
CA VAL A 126 4.70 -9.31 -77.65
C VAL A 126 5.18 -10.72 -78.02
N ALA A 127 4.43 -11.76 -77.65
CA ALA A 127 4.20 -12.99 -78.45
C ALA A 127 3.05 -13.79 -77.78
N ALA A 128 1.86 -13.95 -78.36
CA ALA A 128 1.46 -14.71 -79.55
C ALA A 128 1.10 -16.19 -79.27
N ASN A 129 -0.11 -16.55 -79.72
CA ASN A 129 -0.67 -17.87 -80.05
C ASN A 129 -1.06 -18.87 -78.94
N SER A 130 -2.37 -19.14 -78.83
CA SER A 130 -3.03 -20.36 -79.35
C SER A 130 -4.49 -20.39 -78.86
N GLN A 131 -5.48 -20.15 -79.71
CA GLN A 131 -6.24 -21.13 -80.50
C GLN A 131 -7.27 -21.97 -79.71
N ASP A 132 -8.51 -21.87 -80.18
CA ASP A 132 -9.63 -22.83 -80.15
C ASP A 132 -10.29 -23.22 -78.82
N VAL A 133 -11.60 -22.98 -78.72
CA VAL A 133 -12.64 -24.02 -78.88
C VAL A 133 -14.04 -23.42 -78.58
N LEU A 134 -14.86 -23.36 -79.66
CA LEU A 134 -16.31 -23.60 -79.77
C LEU A 134 -17.23 -23.37 -78.55
N LYS A 135 -18.26 -22.52 -78.70
CA LYS A 135 -19.60 -22.94 -79.22
C LYS A 135 -20.60 -21.77 -79.20
N GLU A 136 -21.30 -21.63 -80.33
CA GLU A 136 -22.51 -20.82 -80.49
C GLU A 136 -23.64 -21.34 -79.59
N GLU A 137 -24.45 -20.42 -79.06
CA GLU A 137 -25.88 -20.42 -79.35
C GLU A 137 -26.53 -19.04 -79.11
N ASN A 138 -27.41 -18.70 -80.05
CA ASN A 138 -28.19 -17.48 -80.15
C ASN A 138 -29.24 -17.37 -79.04
N GLU A 139 -29.28 -16.24 -78.32
CA GLU A 139 -30.56 -15.63 -77.93
C GLU A 139 -30.52 -14.11 -78.07
N LYS A 140 -31.45 -13.62 -78.90
CA LYS A 140 -31.79 -12.21 -79.10
C LYS A 140 -32.47 -11.67 -77.83
N GLY A 141 -31.98 -10.58 -77.25
CA GLY A 141 -32.75 -9.95 -76.18
C GLY A 141 -32.15 -8.73 -75.49
N LYS A 142 -32.37 -7.56 -76.10
CA LYS A 142 -32.39 -6.20 -75.51
C LYS A 142 -31.04 -5.46 -75.45
N PRO A 143 -30.96 -4.23 -76.01
CA PRO A 143 -29.76 -3.42 -75.88
C PRO A 143 -29.60 -3.01 -74.42
N LEU A 144 -28.46 -3.36 -73.82
CA LEU A 144 -27.96 -2.67 -72.62
C LEU A 144 -27.84 -1.19 -72.99
N LYS A 145 -28.85 -0.43 -72.57
CA LYS A 145 -28.92 1.01 -72.71
C LYS A 145 -27.63 1.59 -72.15
N LYS A 146 -26.83 2.17 -73.05
CA LYS A 146 -25.72 3.08 -72.80
C LYS A 146 -26.24 4.28 -72.00
N PHE A 147 -26.52 4.10 -70.71
CA PHE A 147 -26.83 5.20 -69.82
C PHE A 147 -25.52 5.75 -69.27
N LEU A 148 -25.39 7.07 -69.39
CA LEU A 148 -24.29 7.93 -68.91
C LEU A 148 -23.07 8.06 -69.82
N TRP A 149 -23.31 8.30 -71.11
CA TRP A 149 -22.43 9.19 -71.89
C TRP A 149 -22.77 10.65 -71.54
N TRP A 150 -22.38 11.08 -70.35
CA TRP A 150 -22.52 12.48 -69.93
C TRP A 150 -21.43 13.30 -70.65
N ARG A 151 -21.81 14.02 -71.70
CA ARG A 151 -20.99 15.10 -72.29
C ARG A 151 -20.86 16.22 -71.26
N ILE A 152 -20.00 16.01 -70.26
CA ILE A 152 -19.62 17.05 -69.31
C ILE A 152 -18.86 18.13 -70.09
N THR A 153 -19.43 19.32 -70.11
CA THR A 153 -18.82 20.49 -70.75
C THR A 153 -17.51 20.86 -70.05
N LYS A 154 -16.50 21.40 -70.76
CA LYS A 154 -15.18 21.73 -70.18
C LYS A 154 -15.27 22.56 -68.88
N LYS A 155 -16.28 23.42 -68.76
CA LYS A 155 -16.54 24.23 -67.56
C LYS A 155 -16.99 23.39 -66.35
N GLN A 156 -17.82 22.37 -66.55
CA GLN A 156 -18.28 21.48 -65.47
C GLN A 156 -17.15 20.58 -64.92
N ARG A 157 -16.16 20.22 -65.74
CA ARG A 157 -14.97 19.49 -65.26
C ARG A 157 -14.13 20.32 -64.29
N ILE A 158 -13.97 21.63 -64.57
CA ILE A 158 -13.21 22.54 -63.71
C ILE A 158 -13.91 22.71 -62.36
N PHE A 159 -15.23 22.92 -62.33
CA PHE A 159 -15.98 23.00 -61.08
C PHE A 159 -15.94 21.71 -60.27
N ALA A 160 -15.97 20.54 -60.92
CA ALA A 160 -15.83 19.25 -60.23
C ALA A 160 -14.45 19.09 -59.59
N ILE A 161 -13.36 19.45 -60.29
CA ILE A 161 -12.00 19.38 -59.73
C ILE A 161 -11.83 20.36 -58.57
N VAL A 162 -12.29 21.60 -58.72
CA VAL A 162 -12.25 22.60 -57.64
C VAL A 162 -13.06 22.12 -56.43
N GLY A 163 -14.24 21.54 -56.63
CA GLY A 163 -15.05 20.96 -55.58
C GLY A 163 -14.35 19.82 -54.84
N ILE A 164 -13.70 18.90 -55.56
CA ILE A 164 -12.92 17.80 -54.97
C ILE A 164 -11.74 18.34 -54.16
N VAL A 165 -11.02 19.34 -54.68
CA VAL A 165 -9.91 19.99 -53.95
C VAL A 165 -10.40 20.64 -52.67
N LEU A 166 -11.56 21.33 -52.71
CA LEU A 166 -12.15 21.97 -51.53
C LEU A 166 -12.57 20.94 -50.48
N VAL A 167 -13.20 19.82 -50.91
CA VAL A 167 -13.54 18.70 -50.02
C VAL A 167 -12.29 18.07 -49.42
N LEU A 168 -11.25 17.82 -50.22
CA LEU A 168 -9.98 17.31 -49.71
C LEU A 168 -9.34 18.26 -48.68
N LEU A 169 -9.40 19.57 -48.93
CA LEU A 169 -8.86 20.56 -48.02
C LEU A 169 -9.64 20.59 -46.69
N VAL A 170 -10.97 20.52 -46.75
CA VAL A 170 -11.81 20.39 -45.55
C VAL A 170 -11.50 19.10 -44.78
N VAL A 171 -11.34 17.98 -45.48
CA VAL A 171 -10.98 16.70 -44.86
C VAL A 171 -9.60 16.78 -44.19
N LEU A 172 -8.62 17.39 -44.85
CA LEU A 172 -7.29 17.61 -44.27
C LEU A 172 -7.34 18.51 -43.02
N ILE A 173 -8.13 19.59 -43.06
CA ILE A 173 -8.34 20.45 -41.90
C ILE A 173 -8.98 19.66 -40.76
N LEU A 174 -9.99 18.84 -41.03
CA LEU A 174 -10.63 18.02 -39.99
C LEU A 174 -9.65 17.01 -39.39
N ILE A 175 -8.86 16.31 -40.21
CA ILE A 175 -7.84 15.37 -39.72
C ILE A 175 -6.81 16.09 -38.85
N ALA A 176 -6.27 17.21 -39.35
CA ALA A 176 -5.32 18.02 -38.59
C ALA A 176 -5.93 18.51 -37.27
N TRP A 177 -7.17 18.98 -37.30
CA TRP A 177 -7.91 19.43 -36.12
C TRP A 177 -8.03 18.33 -35.06
N PHE A 178 -8.48 17.12 -35.44
CA PHE A 178 -8.64 16.01 -34.48
C PHE A 178 -7.31 15.58 -33.85
N VAL A 179 -6.21 15.58 -34.62
CA VAL A 179 -4.88 15.20 -34.10
C VAL A 179 -4.29 16.29 -33.21
N ILE A 180 -4.36 17.55 -33.64
CA ILE A 180 -3.81 18.69 -32.90
C ILE A 180 -4.55 18.90 -31.58
N VAL A 181 -5.88 18.82 -31.58
CA VAL A 181 -6.67 18.98 -30.35
C VAL A 181 -6.27 17.93 -29.31
N LYS A 182 -6.20 16.64 -29.69
CA LYS A 182 -5.73 15.58 -28.78
C LYS A 182 -4.36 15.92 -28.19
N ALA A 183 -3.41 16.32 -29.03
CA ALA A 183 -2.05 16.63 -28.61
C ALA A 183 -2.00 17.82 -27.64
N VAL A 184 -2.80 18.86 -27.87
CA VAL A 184 -2.89 20.03 -26.97
C VAL A 184 -3.47 19.64 -25.61
N PHE A 185 -4.55 18.87 -25.58
CA PHE A 185 -5.12 18.38 -24.31
C PHE A 185 -4.12 17.51 -23.55
N GLN A 186 -3.45 16.58 -24.25
CA GLN A 186 -2.43 15.72 -23.63
C GLN A 186 -1.23 16.52 -23.10
N HIS A 187 -0.77 17.54 -23.84
CA HIS A 187 0.31 18.43 -23.41
C HIS A 187 -0.04 19.16 -22.12
N ASN A 188 -1.27 19.68 -22.00
CA ASN A 188 -1.76 20.32 -20.78
C ASN A 188 -1.87 19.34 -19.61
N VAL A 189 -2.40 18.13 -19.86
CA VAL A 189 -2.43 17.08 -18.84
C VAL A 189 -1.02 16.77 -18.35
N ASN A 190 -0.02 16.66 -19.23
CA ASN A 190 1.36 16.35 -18.87
C ASN A 190 2.06 17.46 -18.05
N LYS A 191 1.59 18.71 -18.12
CA LYS A 191 2.16 19.82 -17.33
C LYS A 191 1.77 19.80 -15.85
N ILE A 192 0.72 19.06 -15.49
CA ILE A 192 0.22 19.00 -14.12
C ILE A 192 1.22 18.21 -13.26
N LYS A 193 1.87 18.86 -12.32
CA LYS A 193 2.70 18.22 -11.29
C LYS A 193 1.82 17.86 -10.10
N MET A 194 2.08 16.70 -9.51
CA MET A 194 1.33 16.18 -8.38
C MET A 194 2.31 15.55 -7.41
N THR A 195 2.19 15.89 -6.14
CA THR A 195 2.91 15.24 -5.04
C THR A 195 1.91 14.84 -3.96
N VAL A 196 2.18 13.75 -3.25
CA VAL A 196 1.31 13.32 -2.15
C VAL A 196 1.65 14.15 -0.92
N ASN A 197 0.63 14.75 -0.33
CA ASN A 197 0.74 15.34 1.01
C ASN A 197 0.55 14.25 2.05
N TYR A 198 -0.53 13.46 1.88
CA TYR A 198 -0.82 12.31 2.71
C TYR A 198 -1.85 11.36 2.12
N LEU A 199 -1.85 10.12 2.62
CA LEU A 199 -2.85 9.09 2.37
C LEU A 199 -3.25 8.43 3.69
N ASP A 200 -4.44 8.73 4.20
CA ASP A 200 -4.93 8.12 5.43
C ASP A 200 -5.93 7.01 5.10
N ILE A 201 -5.68 5.80 5.58
CA ILE A 201 -6.68 4.73 5.65
C ILE A 201 -7.48 4.97 6.93
N ASN A 202 -8.78 5.20 6.79
CA ASN A 202 -9.65 5.55 7.90
C ASN A 202 -10.36 4.36 8.51
N GLN A 203 -10.73 3.39 7.68
CA GLN A 203 -11.41 2.17 8.08
C GLN A 203 -11.26 1.11 7.00
N ILE A 204 -11.32 -0.16 7.43
CA ILE A 204 -11.35 -1.31 6.55
C ILE A 204 -12.79 -1.80 6.46
N THR A 205 -13.46 -1.50 5.34
CA THR A 205 -14.88 -1.84 5.14
C THR A 205 -15.04 -3.35 4.88
N ASP A 206 -14.15 -3.93 4.06
CA ASP A 206 -14.05 -5.37 3.85
C ASP A 206 -12.59 -5.79 3.53
N GLN A 207 -12.37 -7.03 3.07
CA GLN A 207 -11.02 -7.53 2.75
C GLN A 207 -10.41 -6.93 1.46
N THR A 208 -11.11 -6.04 0.77
CA THR A 208 -10.70 -5.46 -0.51
C THR A 208 -10.93 -3.95 -0.59
N THR A 209 -11.73 -3.36 0.29
CA THR A 209 -12.13 -1.95 0.25
C THR A 209 -11.67 -1.24 1.51
N LEU A 210 -10.86 -0.21 1.30
CA LEU A 210 -10.25 0.60 2.34
C LEU A 210 -10.79 2.02 2.18
N SER A 211 -11.55 2.50 3.17
CA SER A 211 -12.00 3.89 3.11
C SER A 211 -10.82 4.79 3.39
N SER A 212 -10.57 5.75 2.50
CA SER A 212 -9.33 6.51 2.53
C SER A 212 -9.52 7.99 2.26
N GLU A 213 -8.58 8.79 2.75
CA GLU A 213 -8.46 10.20 2.48
C GLU A 213 -7.08 10.48 1.88
N LEU A 214 -7.06 10.92 0.63
CA LEU A 214 -5.86 11.25 -0.11
C LEU A 214 -5.77 12.77 -0.28
N SER A 215 -4.69 13.38 0.20
CA SER A 215 -4.36 14.77 -0.08
C SER A 215 -3.19 14.87 -1.04
N LEU A 216 -3.37 15.67 -2.08
CA LEU A 216 -2.41 15.86 -3.15
C LEU A 216 -2.11 17.33 -3.32
N HIS A 217 -0.84 17.68 -3.39
CA HIS A 217 -0.42 19.00 -3.80
C HIS A 217 -0.33 19.04 -5.33
N LEU A 218 -1.13 19.89 -5.94
CA LEU A 218 -1.21 20.06 -7.38
C LEU A 218 -0.55 21.38 -7.80
N THR A 219 0.32 21.34 -8.80
CA THR A 219 0.91 22.55 -9.40
C THR A 219 0.81 22.48 -10.92
N HIS A 220 0.35 23.55 -11.56
CA HIS A 220 0.26 23.62 -13.02
C HIS A 220 0.36 25.04 -13.54
N ASP A 221 0.67 25.17 -14.83
CA ASP A 221 0.54 26.40 -15.61
C ASP A 221 -0.17 26.10 -16.93
N LEU A 222 -1.47 26.41 -16.96
CA LEU A 222 -2.36 26.09 -18.09
C LEU A 222 -2.75 27.36 -18.85
N SER A 223 -2.80 27.28 -20.19
CA SER A 223 -3.20 28.43 -21.01
C SER A 223 -4.71 28.70 -21.00
N MET A 224 -5.51 27.80 -20.43
CA MET A 224 -6.98 27.87 -20.47
C MET A 224 -7.60 27.14 -19.28
N ASN A 225 -8.78 27.57 -18.87
CA ASN A 225 -9.58 26.87 -17.88
C ASN A 225 -10.00 25.51 -18.44
N ALA A 226 -9.94 24.48 -17.62
CA ALA A 226 -10.31 23.13 -17.96
C ALA A 226 -11.14 22.49 -16.85
N ARG A 227 -11.92 21.49 -17.21
CA ARG A 227 -12.63 20.63 -16.26
C ARG A 227 -12.40 19.18 -16.62
N SER A 228 -12.20 18.29 -15.66
CA SER A 228 -12.23 16.85 -15.86
C SER A 228 -13.57 16.26 -15.41
N ASP A 229 -13.99 15.19 -16.07
CA ASP A 229 -15.00 14.29 -15.51
C ASP A 229 -14.37 13.44 -14.39
N GLU A 230 -15.22 12.82 -13.58
CA GLU A 230 -14.79 11.77 -12.64
C GLU A 230 -14.11 10.62 -13.39
N THR A 231 -13.12 10.00 -12.77
CA THR A 231 -12.37 8.90 -13.37
C THR A 231 -11.82 7.96 -12.31
N THR A 232 -11.58 6.72 -12.68
CA THR A 232 -10.91 5.75 -11.81
C THR A 232 -9.43 5.71 -12.15
N ALA A 233 -8.60 6.02 -11.17
CA ALA A 233 -7.17 5.86 -11.25
C ALA A 233 -6.77 4.45 -10.79
N LYS A 234 -5.83 3.84 -11.51
CA LYS A 234 -5.16 2.59 -11.16
C LYS A 234 -3.86 2.93 -10.48
N LEU A 235 -3.58 2.30 -9.36
CA LEU A 235 -2.33 2.41 -8.62
C LEU A 235 -1.50 1.15 -8.89
N LEU A 236 -0.24 1.34 -9.27
CA LEU A 236 0.68 0.30 -9.67
C LEU A 236 1.93 0.35 -8.81
N TYR A 237 2.34 -0.81 -8.31
CA TYR A 237 3.58 -1.00 -7.57
C TYR A 237 4.42 -2.03 -8.33
N ASP A 238 5.68 -1.70 -8.60
CA ASP A 238 6.59 -2.49 -9.45
C ASP A 238 5.94 -2.87 -10.81
N GLY A 239 5.24 -1.91 -11.42
CA GLY A 239 4.55 -2.09 -12.71
C GLY A 239 3.27 -2.93 -12.67
N SER A 240 2.87 -3.45 -11.50
CA SER A 240 1.67 -4.27 -11.33
C SER A 240 0.57 -3.52 -10.58
N GLU A 241 -0.68 -3.62 -11.03
CA GLU A 241 -1.82 -2.93 -10.42
C GLU A 241 -2.18 -3.54 -9.06
N PHE A 242 -2.15 -2.75 -7.99
CA PHE A 242 -2.52 -3.21 -6.64
C PHE A 242 -3.87 -2.68 -6.15
N ALA A 243 -4.28 -1.50 -6.63
CA ALA A 243 -5.55 -0.92 -6.24
C ALA A 243 -6.09 0.05 -7.28
N THR A 244 -7.36 0.41 -7.14
CA THR A 244 -8.01 1.52 -7.82
C THR A 244 -8.52 2.54 -6.83
N PHE A 245 -8.60 3.79 -7.29
CA PHE A 245 -9.04 4.93 -6.49
C PHE A 245 -9.87 5.87 -7.36
N GLU A 246 -11.04 6.27 -6.89
CA GLU A 246 -11.90 7.20 -7.65
C GLU A 246 -11.43 8.64 -7.47
N PHE A 247 -11.14 9.29 -8.60
CA PHE A 247 -10.83 10.70 -8.68
C PHE A 247 -12.08 11.49 -9.04
N PRO A 248 -12.47 12.50 -8.23
CA PRO A 248 -13.64 13.32 -8.51
C PRO A 248 -13.41 14.21 -9.74
N ALA A 249 -14.50 14.74 -10.28
CA ALA A 249 -14.43 15.77 -11.31
C ALA A 249 -13.71 17.02 -10.78
N LEU A 250 -12.67 17.48 -11.49
CA LEU A 250 -11.86 18.64 -11.09
C LEU A 250 -12.11 19.81 -12.02
N THR A 251 -12.10 21.02 -11.47
CA THR A 251 -12.02 22.25 -12.26
C THR A 251 -10.65 22.85 -12.04
N ILE A 252 -9.96 23.14 -13.14
CA ILE A 252 -8.59 23.62 -13.17
C ILE A 252 -8.58 24.99 -13.84
N ASP A 253 -8.19 26.01 -13.11
CA ASP A 253 -8.14 27.39 -13.62
C ASP A 253 -6.91 27.61 -14.50
N LYS A 254 -6.99 28.61 -15.38
CA LYS A 254 -5.85 29.04 -16.20
C LYS A 254 -4.75 29.71 -15.36
N GLY A 255 -3.56 29.73 -15.94
CA GLY A 255 -2.35 30.33 -15.38
C GLY A 255 -1.65 29.39 -14.41
N GLU A 256 -0.65 29.94 -13.73
CA GLU A 256 0.10 29.30 -12.68
C GLU A 256 -0.77 29.17 -11.42
N GLN A 257 -0.95 27.95 -10.95
CA GLN A 257 -1.68 27.63 -9.72
C GLN A 257 -0.92 26.58 -8.92
N SER A 258 -1.07 26.66 -7.61
CA SER A 258 -0.54 25.71 -6.63
C SER A 258 -1.56 25.61 -5.49
N TYR A 259 -2.10 24.42 -5.27
CA TYR A 259 -3.14 24.17 -4.26
C TYR A 259 -3.20 22.70 -3.86
N ASP A 260 -3.79 22.45 -2.69
CA ASP A 260 -4.01 21.10 -2.19
C ASP A 260 -5.42 20.61 -2.54
N LEU A 261 -5.49 19.34 -2.96
CA LEU A 261 -6.72 18.64 -3.28
C LEU A 261 -6.89 17.50 -2.28
N ASN A 262 -7.97 17.55 -1.50
CA ASN A 262 -8.34 16.48 -0.58
C ASN A 262 -9.46 15.64 -1.20
N ILE A 263 -9.23 14.34 -1.31
CA ILE A 263 -10.13 13.38 -1.93
C ILE A 263 -10.46 12.31 -0.88
N THR A 264 -11.73 12.22 -0.51
CA THR A 264 -12.24 11.13 0.32
C THR A 264 -12.91 10.11 -0.60
N SER A 265 -12.34 8.91 -0.69
CA SER A 265 -12.86 7.83 -1.53
C SER A 265 -12.38 6.47 -1.03
N ASP A 266 -13.06 5.42 -1.48
CA ASP A 266 -12.66 4.06 -1.18
C ASP A 266 -11.53 3.64 -2.13
N LEU A 267 -10.44 3.16 -1.54
CA LEU A 267 -9.36 2.49 -2.24
C LEU A 267 -9.72 1.00 -2.34
N VAL A 268 -9.87 0.52 -3.57
CA VAL A 268 -10.29 -0.86 -3.86
C VAL A 268 -9.06 -1.66 -4.29
N VAL A 269 -8.62 -2.58 -3.43
CA VAL A 269 -7.53 -3.51 -3.70
C VAL A 269 -7.92 -4.46 -4.81
N THR A 270 -7.17 -4.43 -5.90
CA THR A 270 -7.38 -5.26 -7.09
C THR A 270 -6.52 -6.52 -7.07
N ASP A 271 -5.32 -6.43 -6.48
CA ASP A 271 -4.39 -7.54 -6.30
C ASP A 271 -3.84 -7.50 -4.87
N ALA A 272 -4.23 -8.49 -4.06
CA ALA A 272 -3.85 -8.57 -2.66
C ALA A 272 -2.36 -8.87 -2.45
N ASP A 273 -1.72 -9.63 -3.36
CA ASP A 273 -0.31 -10.01 -3.23
C ASP A 273 0.58 -8.80 -3.54
N VAL A 274 0.22 -8.02 -4.57
CA VAL A 274 0.93 -6.77 -4.91
C VAL A 274 0.67 -5.72 -3.83
N PHE A 275 -0.56 -5.60 -3.30
CA PHE A 275 -0.85 -4.72 -2.17
C PHE A 275 -0.05 -5.10 -0.93
N SER A 276 0.05 -6.39 -0.62
CA SER A 276 0.85 -6.90 0.50
C SER A 276 2.33 -6.52 0.33
N SER A 277 2.86 -6.67 -0.88
CA SER A 277 4.24 -6.27 -1.21
C SER A 277 4.47 -4.77 -1.06
N MET A 278 3.53 -3.94 -1.54
CA MET A 278 3.57 -2.48 -1.40
C MET A 278 3.49 -2.06 0.07
N SER A 279 2.54 -2.60 0.84
CA SER A 279 2.37 -2.25 2.25
C SER A 279 3.54 -2.71 3.12
N THR A 280 4.18 -3.84 2.77
CA THR A 280 5.42 -4.30 3.39
C THR A 280 6.56 -3.30 3.15
N ALA A 281 6.71 -2.81 1.92
CA ALA A 281 7.68 -1.75 1.61
C ALA A 281 7.37 -0.47 2.38
N VAL A 282 6.10 -0.06 2.49
CA VAL A 282 5.71 1.11 3.28
C VAL A 282 6.07 0.94 4.75
N MET A 283 6.02 -0.28 5.30
CA MET A 283 6.43 -0.56 6.68
C MET A 283 7.95 -0.46 6.89
N ASP A 284 8.77 -1.06 6.02
CA ASP A 284 10.22 -1.19 6.27
C ASP A 284 11.07 -0.07 5.63
N ASP A 285 10.66 0.48 4.49
CA ASP A 285 11.42 1.48 3.75
C ASP A 285 11.18 2.91 4.25
N VAL A 286 12.14 3.81 3.97
CA VAL A 286 12.03 5.25 4.24
C VAL A 286 11.11 5.95 3.25
N SER A 287 11.03 5.45 2.01
CA SER A 287 10.20 6.03 0.97
C SER A 287 9.78 4.95 -0.03
N VAL A 288 8.53 5.02 -0.48
CA VAL A 288 7.96 4.09 -1.45
C VAL A 288 7.45 4.88 -2.65
N VAL A 289 7.69 4.36 -3.84
CA VAL A 289 7.26 4.93 -5.10
C VAL A 289 6.22 4.00 -5.74
N PHE A 290 5.12 4.58 -6.22
CA PHE A 290 4.12 3.86 -6.99
C PHE A 290 3.60 4.72 -8.14
N ASP A 291 3.24 4.07 -9.23
CA ASP A 291 2.68 4.71 -10.40
C ASP A 291 1.16 4.81 -10.30
N THR A 292 0.60 5.89 -10.82
CA THR A 292 -0.83 6.13 -10.95
C THR A 292 -1.15 6.30 -12.42
N THR A 293 -2.11 5.55 -12.93
CA THR A 293 -2.56 5.65 -14.33
C THR A 293 -4.07 5.81 -14.43
N ALA A 294 -4.55 6.71 -15.28
CA ALA A 294 -5.98 6.92 -15.51
C ALA A 294 -6.25 7.35 -16.96
N LYS A 295 -7.50 7.16 -17.40
CA LYS A 295 -8.00 7.74 -18.64
C LYS A 295 -8.92 8.92 -18.30
N VAL A 296 -8.44 10.12 -18.59
CA VAL A 296 -9.15 11.35 -18.25
C VAL A 296 -9.99 11.82 -19.44
N LYS A 297 -11.19 12.31 -19.14
CA LYS A 297 -12.00 13.10 -20.07
C LYS A 297 -12.01 14.54 -19.61
N ALA A 298 -11.49 15.42 -20.45
CA ALA A 298 -11.32 16.84 -20.14
C ALA A 298 -12.18 17.70 -21.05
N HIS A 299 -12.60 18.85 -20.52
CA HIS A 299 -13.43 19.85 -21.16
C HIS A 299 -12.74 21.20 -21.10
N ALA A 300 -12.55 21.86 -22.24
CA ALA A 300 -11.97 23.20 -22.32
C ALA A 300 -12.48 23.93 -23.56
N LEU A 301 -12.71 25.24 -23.46
CA LEU A 301 -13.18 26.10 -24.57
C LEU A 301 -14.43 25.58 -25.30
N GLY A 302 -15.34 24.90 -24.58
CA GLY A 302 -16.56 24.31 -25.16
C GLY A 302 -16.33 22.98 -25.89
N PHE A 303 -15.10 22.45 -25.90
CA PHE A 303 -14.76 21.15 -26.44
C PHE A 303 -14.59 20.13 -25.32
N SER A 304 -14.88 18.86 -25.63
CA SER A 304 -14.63 17.72 -24.75
C SER A 304 -13.77 16.70 -25.47
N TYR A 305 -12.76 16.17 -24.78
CA TYR A 305 -11.89 15.13 -25.30
C TYR A 305 -11.67 14.04 -24.25
N GLY A 306 -11.97 12.78 -24.61
CA GLY A 306 -11.83 11.62 -23.75
C GLY A 306 -10.59 10.77 -24.07
N GLY A 307 -10.20 9.92 -23.13
CA GLY A 307 -9.11 8.96 -23.31
C GLY A 307 -7.72 9.59 -23.27
N LEU A 308 -7.59 10.74 -22.59
CA LEU A 308 -6.29 11.35 -22.29
C LEU A 308 -5.55 10.49 -21.29
N ASP A 309 -4.27 10.24 -21.56
CA ASP A 309 -3.42 9.45 -20.68
C ASP A 309 -2.98 10.31 -19.50
N PHE A 310 -3.40 9.94 -18.29
CA PHE A 310 -2.87 10.50 -17.06
C PHE A 310 -1.96 9.47 -16.43
N LYS A 311 -0.67 9.77 -16.31
CA LYS A 311 0.32 8.88 -15.68
C LYS A 311 1.19 9.69 -14.73
N ARG A 312 1.23 9.31 -13.46
CA ARG A 312 2.02 10.01 -12.45
C ARG A 312 2.75 9.02 -11.56
N GLU A 313 4.02 9.26 -11.36
CA GLU A 313 4.77 8.62 -10.29
C GLU A 313 4.49 9.40 -9.01
N LEU A 314 4.07 8.69 -7.97
CA LEU A 314 3.79 9.23 -6.65
C LEU A 314 4.78 8.62 -5.66
N THR A 315 5.42 9.48 -4.88
CA THR A 315 6.33 9.08 -3.81
C THR A 315 5.67 9.40 -2.48
N ILE A 316 5.70 8.44 -1.55
CA ILE A 316 5.30 8.63 -0.16
C ILE A 316 6.45 8.26 0.77
N GLU A 317 6.54 8.95 1.90
CA GLU A 317 7.45 8.54 2.98
C GLU A 317 6.88 7.29 3.65
N GLY A 318 7.73 6.29 3.90
CA GLY A 318 7.37 5.07 4.62
C GLY A 318 7.54 5.22 6.13
N LEU A 319 7.24 4.15 6.86
CA LEU A 319 7.32 4.08 8.32
C LEU A 319 8.75 3.87 8.82
N ASN A 320 9.68 3.45 7.94
CA ASN A 320 11.07 3.14 8.27
C ASN A 320 11.18 2.22 9.50
N ASN A 321 10.23 1.30 9.64
CA ASN A 321 10.13 0.36 10.75
C ASN A 321 10.19 1.02 12.15
N PHE A 322 9.71 2.27 12.27
CA PHE A 322 9.77 3.10 13.48
C PHE A 322 11.18 3.27 14.06
N ARG A 323 12.21 3.22 13.21
CA ARG A 323 13.62 3.39 13.61
C ARG A 323 13.99 4.85 13.84
N ASP A 324 13.26 5.79 13.23
CA ASP A 324 13.49 7.22 13.37
C ASP A 324 12.18 8.02 13.28
N PRO A 325 11.74 8.69 14.35
CA PRO A 325 12.31 8.66 15.69
C PRO A 325 12.03 7.32 16.39
N LEU A 326 12.87 6.95 17.36
CA LEU A 326 12.67 5.74 18.14
C LEU A 326 11.37 5.81 18.95
N THR A 327 10.64 4.70 18.97
CA THR A 327 9.50 4.47 19.85
C THR A 327 9.92 4.54 21.33
N VAL A 328 9.08 5.15 22.18
CA VAL A 328 9.38 5.37 23.60
C VAL A 328 8.30 4.72 24.47
N ILE A 329 8.69 3.98 25.49
CA ILE A 329 7.76 3.53 26.55
C ILE A 329 7.52 4.70 27.50
N ASP A 330 6.26 5.08 27.64
CA ASP A 330 5.86 6.15 28.56
C ASP A 330 5.66 5.62 29.97
N HIS A 331 4.99 4.46 30.11
CA HIS A 331 4.63 3.89 31.40
C HIS A 331 4.43 2.35 31.32
N ILE A 332 4.70 1.64 32.42
CA ILE A 332 4.41 0.20 32.56
C ILE A 332 3.64 -0.01 33.87
N ASP A 333 2.43 -0.57 33.79
CA ASP A 333 1.61 -0.93 34.95
C ASP A 333 1.50 -2.45 35.12
N PHE A 334 2.00 -2.97 36.23
CA PHE A 334 1.84 -4.35 36.64
C PHE A 334 0.55 -4.53 37.43
N TRP A 335 -0.49 -5.04 36.79
CA TRP A 335 -1.80 -5.14 37.40
C TRP A 335 -2.18 -6.55 37.89
N GLY A 336 -1.50 -7.60 37.41
CA GLY A 336 -1.80 -8.98 37.81
C GLY A 336 -0.55 -9.86 37.96
N CYS A 337 -0.36 -10.43 39.14
CA CYS A 337 0.66 -11.45 39.40
C CYS A 337 -0.03 -12.67 40.01
N THR A 338 -0.11 -13.77 39.26
CA THR A 338 -0.79 -15.00 39.67
C THR A 338 0.09 -16.21 39.42
N ASP A 339 -0.35 -17.39 39.87
CA ASP A 339 0.33 -18.66 39.57
C ASP A 339 0.24 -19.07 38.09
N GLU A 340 -0.57 -18.36 37.29
CA GLU A 340 -0.71 -18.60 35.85
C GLU A 340 0.22 -17.72 35.01
N GLY A 341 0.61 -16.55 35.54
CA GLY A 341 1.53 -15.64 34.87
C GLY A 341 1.47 -14.21 35.40
N TRP A 342 2.08 -13.31 34.65
CA TRP A 342 2.10 -11.86 34.91
C TRP A 342 1.32 -11.14 33.83
N VAL A 343 0.55 -10.13 34.24
CA VAL A 343 -0.18 -9.25 33.34
C VAL A 343 0.21 -7.81 33.61
N MET A 344 0.57 -7.12 32.52
CA MET A 344 0.99 -5.72 32.57
C MET A 344 0.45 -4.96 31.37
N ASP A 345 0.18 -3.67 31.57
CA ASP A 345 -0.20 -2.75 30.50
C ASP A 345 1.02 -1.83 30.24
N ILE A 346 1.39 -1.69 28.97
CA ILE A 346 2.56 -0.93 28.51
C ILE A 346 2.06 0.20 27.63
N ASP A 347 2.26 1.43 28.08
CA ASP A 347 1.97 2.64 27.32
C ASP A 347 3.18 3.02 26.49
N VAL A 348 2.97 3.14 25.19
CA VAL A 348 4.03 3.36 24.21
C VAL A 348 3.67 4.56 23.33
N ASN A 349 4.57 5.52 23.22
CA ASN A 349 4.48 6.62 22.27
C ASN A 349 5.13 6.19 20.95
N VAL A 350 4.28 5.94 19.96
CA VAL A 350 4.67 5.54 18.60
C VAL A 350 4.55 6.77 17.70
N THR A 351 5.63 7.11 16.98
CA THR A 351 5.60 8.20 16.02
C THR A 351 5.63 7.64 14.60
N ASN A 352 4.55 7.87 13.86
CA ASN A 352 4.46 7.57 12.45
C ASN A 352 4.95 8.79 11.64
N VAL A 353 6.14 8.67 11.05
CA VAL A 353 6.71 9.69 10.15
C VAL A 353 6.22 9.57 8.71
N SER A 354 5.51 8.49 8.38
CA SER A 354 4.99 8.26 7.04
C SER A 354 3.96 9.32 6.65
N GLN A 355 3.88 9.56 5.34
CA GLN A 355 2.74 10.26 4.75
C GLN A 355 1.47 9.37 4.71
N MET A 356 1.55 8.12 5.14
CA MET A 356 0.43 7.19 5.24
C MET A 356 -0.02 6.99 6.69
N GLY A 357 -1.27 7.35 6.98
CA GLY A 357 -1.93 7.03 8.25
C GLY A 357 -2.69 5.72 8.17
N LEU A 358 -2.57 4.89 9.19
CA LEU A 358 -3.27 3.62 9.29
C LEU A 358 -4.28 3.67 10.45
N ASN A 359 -5.36 4.42 10.27
CA ASN A 359 -6.42 4.52 11.25
C ASN A 359 -7.38 3.33 11.10
N GLY A 360 -7.91 2.82 12.20
CA GLY A 360 -8.95 1.78 12.15
C GLY A 360 -8.52 0.45 11.51
N ILE A 361 -7.22 0.11 11.53
CA ILE A 361 -6.70 -1.21 11.11
C ILE A 361 -6.94 -2.33 12.14
N GLY A 362 -7.73 -2.03 13.18
CA GLY A 362 -8.11 -2.95 14.23
C GLY A 362 -7.07 -3.11 15.33
N TYR A 363 -7.24 -4.16 16.15
CA TYR A 363 -6.32 -4.48 17.24
C TYR A 363 -4.96 -4.91 16.68
N LEU A 364 -3.90 -4.26 17.15
CA LEU A 364 -2.52 -4.64 16.89
C LEU A 364 -2.08 -5.67 17.93
N ASN A 365 -1.94 -6.94 17.53
CA ASN A 365 -1.38 -7.97 18.39
C ASN A 365 0.10 -8.20 18.06
N LEU A 366 0.98 -7.82 18.97
CA LEU A 366 2.41 -7.85 18.74
C LEU A 366 3.07 -8.88 19.66
N THR A 367 4.35 -9.07 19.46
CA THR A 367 5.17 -9.93 20.30
C THR A 367 6.25 -9.09 20.96
N LEU A 368 6.45 -9.28 22.25
CA LEU A 368 7.49 -8.61 23.01
C LEU A 368 8.66 -9.55 23.25
N TYR A 369 9.84 -9.08 22.92
CA TYR A 369 11.12 -9.68 23.28
C TYR A 369 11.90 -8.73 24.17
N VAL A 370 12.67 -9.31 25.08
CA VAL A 370 13.65 -8.59 25.90
C VAL A 370 15.02 -9.09 25.50
N ASP A 371 15.85 -8.18 25.01
CA ASP A 371 17.03 -8.47 24.19
C ASP A 371 16.68 -9.35 22.98
N GLN A 372 16.71 -10.67 23.10
CA GLN A 372 16.37 -11.63 22.04
C GLN A 372 15.51 -12.77 22.59
N ASP A 373 15.10 -12.68 23.85
CA ASP A 373 14.33 -13.71 24.54
C ASP A 373 12.85 -13.35 24.48
N TYR A 374 12.04 -14.28 23.97
CA TYR A 374 10.59 -14.13 23.90
C TYR A 374 10.01 -13.95 25.30
N LEU A 375 9.24 -12.88 25.50
CA LEU A 375 8.59 -12.60 26.78
C LEU A 375 7.11 -12.97 26.74
N GLY A 376 6.37 -12.46 25.76
CA GLY A 376 4.92 -12.70 25.65
C GLY A 376 4.24 -11.96 24.51
N TYR A 377 2.92 -12.11 24.44
CA TYR A 377 2.08 -11.44 23.45
C TYR A 377 1.55 -10.12 23.99
N LEU A 378 1.66 -9.08 23.16
CA LEU A 378 1.08 -7.77 23.37
C LEU A 378 -0.25 -7.70 22.64
N SER A 379 -1.34 -7.42 23.34
CA SER A 379 -2.64 -7.12 22.75
C SER A 379 -2.91 -5.63 22.84
N GLY A 380 -3.01 -4.95 21.69
CA GLY A 380 -3.42 -3.56 21.66
C GLY A 380 -4.79 -3.38 22.32
N MET A 381 -4.96 -2.29 23.06
CA MET A 381 -6.23 -1.99 23.74
C MET A 381 -7.09 -0.95 22.98
N THR A 382 -6.50 -0.31 21.98
CA THR A 382 -7.07 0.83 21.23
C THR A 382 -7.21 0.49 19.74
N PRO A 383 -8.20 -0.34 19.34
CA PRO A 383 -8.34 -0.80 17.95
C PRO A 383 -8.69 0.31 16.96
N GLU A 384 -9.28 1.41 17.46
CA GLU A 384 -9.71 2.55 16.64
C GLU A 384 -8.53 3.44 16.24
N VAL A 385 -7.47 3.48 17.05
CA VAL A 385 -6.35 4.40 16.84
C VAL A 385 -5.45 3.88 15.73
N GLY A 386 -5.17 2.56 15.68
CA GLY A 386 -4.24 2.01 14.69
C GLY A 386 -2.87 2.68 14.81
N VAL A 387 -2.30 3.12 13.69
CA VAL A 387 -1.06 3.92 13.63
C VAL A 387 -1.32 5.19 12.80
N PRO A 388 -1.94 6.22 13.40
CA PRO A 388 -2.22 7.47 12.70
C PRO A 388 -0.91 8.19 12.38
N ARG A 389 -0.92 9.12 11.43
CA ARG A 389 0.26 9.96 11.16
C ARG A 389 0.61 10.81 12.38
N GLY A 390 1.91 11.02 12.59
CA GLY A 390 2.44 11.73 13.74
C GLY A 390 2.51 10.85 14.99
N MET A 391 2.53 11.49 16.17
CA MET A 391 2.67 10.80 17.45
C MET A 391 1.31 10.26 17.91
N SER A 392 1.30 8.99 18.35
CA SER A 392 0.15 8.34 18.98
C SER A 392 0.59 7.61 20.25
N GLN A 393 -0.26 7.67 21.27
CA GLN A 393 -0.09 6.87 22.47
C GLN A 393 -0.89 5.58 22.31
N GLN A 394 -0.21 4.45 22.45
CA GLN A 394 -0.76 3.11 22.31
C GLN A 394 -0.59 2.36 23.62
N THR A 395 -1.67 1.74 24.10
CA THR A 395 -1.61 0.87 25.28
C THR A 395 -1.66 -0.58 24.81
N PHE A 396 -0.65 -1.34 25.19
CA PHE A 396 -0.57 -2.78 24.93
C PHE A 396 -0.66 -3.57 26.23
N ARG A 397 -1.54 -4.56 26.26
CA ARG A 397 -1.63 -5.52 27.35
C ARG A 397 -0.71 -6.71 27.07
N LEU A 398 0.30 -6.89 27.89
CA LEU A 398 1.18 -8.05 27.87
C LEU A 398 0.66 -9.12 28.85
N PHE A 399 0.61 -10.37 28.38
CA PHE A 399 0.53 -11.54 29.24
C PHE A 399 1.80 -12.37 29.12
N VAL A 400 2.46 -12.60 30.26
CA VAL A 400 3.67 -13.43 30.37
C VAL A 400 3.33 -14.71 31.10
N GLU A 401 3.37 -15.83 30.38
CA GLU A 401 3.16 -17.15 30.96
C GLU A 401 4.25 -17.52 31.97
N MET A 402 3.92 -18.29 33.01
CA MET A 402 4.91 -18.81 33.96
C MET A 402 6.05 -19.62 33.32
N THR A 403 5.83 -20.19 32.15
CA THR A 403 6.85 -20.89 31.34
C THR A 403 8.00 -19.97 30.94
N ASN A 404 7.75 -18.67 30.78
CA ASN A 404 8.73 -17.64 30.42
C ASN A 404 9.29 -16.89 31.64
N ARG A 405 9.12 -17.45 32.85
CA ARG A 405 9.60 -16.84 34.10
C ARG A 405 11.06 -16.40 34.03
N ALA A 406 11.95 -17.21 33.46
CA ALA A 406 13.37 -16.85 33.39
C ALA A 406 13.60 -15.53 32.63
N ASN A 407 12.84 -15.31 31.55
CA ASN A 407 12.89 -14.11 30.73
C ASN A 407 12.23 -12.93 31.47
N MET A 408 11.17 -13.20 32.22
CA MET A 408 10.52 -12.20 33.09
C MET A 408 11.46 -11.70 34.19
N VAL A 409 12.15 -12.61 34.89
CA VAL A 409 13.16 -12.27 35.91
C VAL A 409 14.30 -11.48 35.29
N LYS A 410 14.75 -11.88 34.09
CA LYS A 410 15.78 -11.16 33.32
C LYS A 410 15.34 -9.72 33.02
N MET A 411 14.11 -9.53 32.53
CA MET A 411 13.54 -8.20 32.27
C MET A 411 13.51 -7.36 33.54
N VAL A 412 12.96 -7.87 34.64
CA VAL A 412 12.85 -7.10 35.90
C VAL A 412 14.22 -6.77 36.48
N THR A 413 15.20 -7.68 36.36
CA THR A 413 16.58 -7.41 36.77
C THR A 413 17.19 -6.28 35.93
N ALA A 414 17.00 -6.32 34.61
CA ALA A 414 17.48 -5.29 33.70
C ALA A 414 16.80 -3.92 33.94
N LEU A 415 15.51 -3.91 34.32
CA LEU A 415 14.80 -2.69 34.75
C LEU A 415 15.44 -2.07 36.00
N ILE A 416 15.79 -2.90 36.99
CA ILE A 416 16.52 -2.44 38.19
C ILE A 416 17.90 -1.87 37.81
N ASP A 417 18.58 -2.50 36.85
CA ASP A 417 19.87 -2.04 36.33
C ASP A 417 19.76 -0.79 35.42
N SER A 418 18.54 -0.26 35.23
CA SER A 418 18.25 0.97 34.46
C SER A 418 18.60 0.90 32.98
N TYR A 419 18.66 -0.30 32.41
CA TYR A 419 18.89 -0.50 30.98
C TYR A 419 18.21 -1.76 30.50
N VAL A 420 17.18 -1.60 29.66
CA VAL A 420 16.50 -2.72 29.00
C VAL A 420 16.32 -2.39 27.53
N GLN A 421 16.64 -3.34 26.67
CA GLN A 421 16.28 -3.27 25.26
C GLN A 421 15.07 -4.17 24.99
N TYR A 422 13.99 -3.54 24.54
CA TYR A 422 12.79 -4.23 24.09
C TYR A 422 12.77 -4.30 22.57
N PHE A 423 12.25 -5.40 22.05
CA PHE A 423 11.88 -5.51 20.64
C PHE A 423 10.41 -5.89 20.55
N ILE A 424 9.63 -5.05 19.90
CA ILE A 424 8.23 -5.29 19.61
C ILE A 424 8.11 -5.67 18.14
N THR A 425 7.70 -6.91 17.86
CA THR A 425 7.58 -7.43 16.49
C THR A 425 6.14 -7.80 16.14
N GLY A 426 5.79 -7.71 14.87
CA GLY A 426 4.46 -8.12 14.37
C GLY A 426 4.42 -9.55 13.81
N GLU A 427 5.40 -10.41 14.11
CA GLU A 427 5.50 -11.79 13.61
C GLU A 427 4.34 -12.73 14.03
N SER A 428 3.44 -12.25 14.88
CA SER A 428 2.31 -13.03 15.36
C SER A 428 1.34 -13.36 14.22
N SER A 429 0.91 -14.63 14.14
CA SER A 429 -0.13 -15.06 13.19
C SER A 429 -1.48 -14.35 13.41
N TYR A 430 -1.65 -13.71 14.57
CA TYR A 430 -2.83 -13.00 15.03
C TYR A 430 -2.64 -11.47 15.02
N ALA A 431 -1.58 -10.96 14.38
CA ALA A 431 -1.20 -9.55 14.47
C ALA A 431 -2.31 -8.57 14.09
N THR A 432 -3.16 -8.97 13.16
CA THR A 432 -4.39 -8.28 12.80
C THR A 432 -5.41 -9.30 12.29
N ASN A 433 -6.68 -8.93 12.32
CA ASN A 433 -7.74 -9.69 11.66
C ASN A 433 -7.83 -9.36 10.15
N HIS A 434 -7.10 -8.34 9.69
CA HIS A 434 -7.12 -7.88 8.31
C HIS A 434 -5.95 -8.47 7.53
N THR A 435 -6.24 -9.47 6.69
CA THR A 435 -5.23 -10.21 5.93
C THR A 435 -4.36 -9.33 5.04
N LEU A 436 -4.89 -8.22 4.53
CA LEU A 436 -4.18 -7.27 3.68
C LEU A 436 -2.93 -6.65 4.33
N PHE A 437 -2.91 -6.51 5.66
CA PHE A 437 -1.80 -5.89 6.39
C PHE A 437 -0.94 -6.90 7.15
N LYS A 438 -1.22 -8.20 6.99
CA LYS A 438 -0.56 -9.23 7.80
C LYS A 438 0.94 -9.31 7.53
N ASP A 439 1.35 -9.31 6.26
CA ASP A 439 2.78 -9.41 5.93
C ASP A 439 3.52 -8.10 6.24
N ALA A 440 2.86 -6.95 6.01
CA ALA A 440 3.39 -5.65 6.39
C ALA A 440 3.64 -5.56 7.91
N LEU A 441 2.71 -6.04 8.73
CA LEU A 441 2.93 -6.11 10.18
C LEU A 441 3.99 -7.15 10.55
N ALA A 442 4.12 -8.25 9.81
CA ALA A 442 5.10 -9.29 10.11
C ALA A 442 6.56 -8.82 10.00
N VAL A 443 6.85 -7.83 9.13
CA VAL A 443 8.19 -7.22 9.03
C VAL A 443 8.45 -6.11 10.06
N MET A 444 7.41 -5.72 10.81
CA MET A 444 7.53 -4.69 11.83
C MET A 444 8.41 -5.19 12.98
N ASN A 445 9.39 -4.37 13.33
CA ASN A 445 10.38 -4.60 14.37
C ASN A 445 10.80 -3.25 14.99
N MET A 446 10.12 -2.89 16.07
CA MET A 446 10.42 -1.68 16.83
C MET A 446 11.44 -2.02 17.92
N SER A 447 12.59 -1.34 17.92
CA SER A 447 13.56 -1.41 19.00
C SER A 447 13.38 -0.24 19.95
N ILE A 448 13.22 -0.54 21.24
CA ILE A 448 13.01 0.46 22.28
C ILE A 448 14.11 0.28 23.32
N ILE A 449 14.82 1.36 23.64
CA ILE A 449 15.77 1.40 24.74
C ILE A 449 15.08 2.11 25.91
N TYR A 450 14.96 1.42 27.04
CA TYR A 450 14.36 1.95 28.24
C TYR A 450 15.41 2.16 29.33
N THR A 451 15.50 3.40 29.83
CA THR A 451 16.54 3.82 30.79
C THR A 451 15.99 4.39 32.10
N ASP A 452 14.68 4.48 32.25
CA ASP A 452 14.04 5.21 33.35
C ASP A 452 13.86 4.35 34.62
N SER A 453 14.56 3.21 34.69
CA SER A 453 14.58 2.29 35.83
C SER A 453 13.17 1.91 36.31
N LEU A 454 12.82 2.20 37.56
CA LEU A 454 11.49 1.96 38.12
C LEU A 454 10.65 3.25 38.22
N GLU A 455 11.12 4.38 37.68
CA GLU A 455 10.43 5.67 37.84
C GLU A 455 9.08 5.75 37.13
N ARG A 456 8.90 4.97 36.07
CA ARG A 456 7.66 4.90 35.27
C ARG A 456 7.01 3.51 35.34
N ILE A 457 7.22 2.82 36.46
CA ILE A 457 6.68 1.48 36.68
C ILE A 457 5.80 1.48 37.93
N ASP A 458 4.52 1.20 37.70
CA ASP A 458 3.56 0.98 38.77
C ASP A 458 3.40 -0.51 39.06
N LEU A 459 3.34 -0.83 40.35
CA LEU A 459 3.10 -2.18 40.85
C LEU A 459 1.80 -2.20 41.65
N ASN A 460 0.81 -2.92 41.16
CA ASN A 460 -0.40 -3.18 41.92
C ASN A 460 -0.06 -4.00 43.18
N THR A 461 -0.89 -3.90 44.22
CA THR A 461 -0.82 -4.66 45.46
C THR A 461 -0.72 -6.18 45.29
N SER A 462 -1.19 -6.73 44.17
CA SER A 462 -1.04 -8.15 43.82
C SER A 462 0.37 -8.52 43.37
N CYS A 463 1.17 -7.53 42.99
CA CYS A 463 2.51 -7.65 42.42
C CYS A 463 3.58 -7.08 43.36
N ASN A 464 4.60 -7.87 43.64
CA ASN A 464 5.78 -7.41 44.38
C ASN A 464 7.05 -7.81 43.63
N LEU A 465 8.00 -6.89 43.45
CA LEU A 465 9.31 -7.18 42.84
C LEU A 465 10.01 -8.35 43.52
N ALA A 466 9.94 -8.44 44.85
CA ALA A 466 10.51 -9.55 45.59
C ALA A 466 9.86 -10.88 45.20
N THR A 467 8.54 -10.91 45.01
CA THR A 467 7.85 -12.12 44.54
C THR A 467 8.32 -12.47 43.13
N ILE A 468 8.34 -11.53 42.19
CA ILE A 468 8.75 -11.78 40.79
C ILE A 468 10.18 -12.33 40.71
N LEU A 469 11.10 -11.83 41.55
CA LEU A 469 12.50 -12.26 41.55
C LEU A 469 12.76 -13.58 42.31
N THR A 470 11.88 -14.01 43.22
CA THR A 470 12.14 -15.15 44.12
C THR A 470 11.26 -16.36 43.88
N THR A 471 9.97 -16.18 43.54
CA THR A 471 9.09 -17.28 43.12
C THR A 471 9.58 -17.84 41.84
#